data_AF-E3MD15-F1
#
_entry.id   AF-E3MD15-F1
#
_cell.length_a   1.000
_cell.length_b   1.000
_cell.length_c   1.000
_cell.angle_alpha   90.00
_cell.angle_beta   90.00
_cell.angle_gamma   90.00
#
_symmetry.space_group_name_H-M   'P 1'
#
loop_
_entity.id
_entity.type
_entity.pdbx_description
1 polymer ?
#
loop_
_entity_poly.entity_id
_entity_poly.type
_entity_poly.pdbx_seq_one_letter_code
_entity_poly.pdbx_strand_id
1 'polypeptide(L)'
;MRPIEKLFTENEPDSDIILEKVIQLGSDFIGGEWKTVKKSQVNVSRILGGQSNHMFHVTSSNSATEYLLRIHRQGDSHVFTDTVNFAIFSERGLGPKLYGFFEGGRMEEFLPSKTLDSDRILEAEISRKVGASFPRYHAIDVPVSKERRCFQIMRESLKEYE
;
A
#
# COMPACT_ATOMS: atom_id res chain seq x y z
N MET A 1 11.59 -11.27 9.42
CA MET A 1 10.86 -10.02 9.66
C MET A 1 11.84 -8.86 9.54
N ARG A 2 11.60 -7.93 8.61
CA ARG A 2 12.50 -6.81 8.33
C ARG A 2 12.52 -5.80 9.50
N PRO A 3 13.57 -4.96 9.66
CA PRO A 3 13.62 -3.98 10.75
C PRO A 3 12.40 -3.06 10.80
N ILE A 4 11.95 -2.54 9.65
CA ILE A 4 10.76 -1.69 9.57
C ILE A 4 9.46 -2.43 9.90
N GLU A 5 9.39 -3.71 9.55
CA GLU A 5 8.24 -4.54 9.88
C GLU A 5 8.15 -4.75 11.40
N LYS A 6 9.26 -5.17 12.04
CA LYS A 6 9.33 -5.31 13.50
C LYS A 6 8.95 -4.03 14.22
N LEU A 7 9.50 -2.90 13.78
CA LEU A 7 9.21 -1.59 14.37
C LEU A 7 7.70 -1.34 14.46
N PHE A 8 6.97 -1.52 13.35
CA PHE A 8 5.53 -1.24 13.28
C PHE A 8 4.63 -2.36 13.81
N THR A 9 5.16 -3.56 14.07
CA THR A 9 4.39 -4.67 14.65
C THR A 9 4.61 -4.86 16.15
N GLU A 10 5.75 -4.42 16.68
CA GLU A 10 6.12 -4.59 18.10
C GLU A 10 5.87 -3.33 18.94
N ASN A 11 5.47 -2.21 18.32
CA ASN A 11 5.19 -0.94 19.00
C ASN A 11 3.78 -0.46 18.70
N GLU A 12 3.17 0.21 19.67
CA GLU A 12 1.86 0.83 19.49
C GLU A 12 1.92 2.01 18.51
N PRO A 13 0.89 2.24 17.68
CA PRO A 13 0.88 3.31 16.69
C PRO A 13 1.10 4.73 17.24
N ASP A 14 0.75 4.98 18.50
CA ASP A 14 0.90 6.26 19.19
C ASP A 14 2.22 6.39 19.98
N SER A 15 3.06 5.35 19.97
CA SER A 15 4.36 5.38 20.64
C SER A 15 5.32 6.38 19.99
N ASP A 16 6.17 6.99 20.82
CA ASP A 16 7.12 8.02 20.40
C ASP A 16 8.01 7.60 19.22
N ILE A 17 8.42 6.33 19.18
CA ILE A 17 9.27 5.78 18.12
C ILE A 17 8.53 5.67 16.79
N ILE A 18 7.24 5.31 16.81
CA ILE A 18 6.41 5.26 15.61
C ILE A 18 6.14 6.68 15.11
N LEU A 19 5.77 7.60 16.00
CA LEU A 19 5.53 9.00 15.66
C LEU A 19 6.75 9.66 15.03
N GLU A 20 7.95 9.43 15.59
CA GLU A 20 9.21 9.90 14.99
C GLU A 20 9.42 9.31 13.60
N LYS A 21 9.19 8.00 13.44
CA LYS A 21 9.43 7.33 12.16
C LYS A 21 8.48 7.82 11.08
N VAL A 22 7.19 8.00 11.37
CA VAL A 22 6.22 8.50 10.38
C VAL A 22 6.49 9.96 10.03
N ILE A 23 6.86 10.82 10.99
CA ILE A 23 7.27 12.21 10.71
C ILE A 23 8.50 12.22 9.79
N GLN A 24 9.50 11.39 10.07
CA GLN A 24 10.69 11.27 9.24
C GLN A 24 10.33 10.87 7.81
N LEU A 25 9.50 9.83 7.64
CA LEU A 25 9.02 9.39 6.33
C LEU A 25 8.24 10.49 5.58
N GLY A 26 7.33 11.18 6.27
CA GLY A 26 6.61 12.32 5.70
C GLY A 26 7.55 13.43 5.25
N SER A 27 8.55 13.77 6.07
CA SER A 27 9.55 14.79 5.75
C SER A 27 10.40 14.41 4.53
N ASP A 28 10.82 13.14 4.43
CA ASP A 28 11.71 12.65 3.39
C ASP A 28 11.04 12.50 2.03
N PHE A 29 9.80 11.98 2.01
CA PHE A 29 9.12 11.61 0.76
C PHE A 29 8.05 12.61 0.30
N ILE A 30 7.40 13.31 1.22
CA ILE A 30 6.33 14.28 0.90
C ILE A 30 6.88 15.71 1.04
N GLY A 31 7.62 15.98 2.10
CA GLY A 31 8.11 17.31 2.43
C GLY A 31 6.98 18.25 2.88
N GLY A 32 7.08 19.54 2.51
CA GLY A 32 6.10 20.55 2.91
C GLY A 32 5.95 20.66 4.43
N GLU A 33 4.71 20.66 4.89
CA GLU A 33 4.32 20.80 6.30
C GLU A 33 4.92 19.69 7.18
N TRP A 34 5.18 18.49 6.63
CA TRP A 34 5.79 17.37 7.35
C TRP A 34 7.16 17.71 7.95
N LYS A 35 7.89 18.67 7.39
CA LYS A 35 9.19 19.13 7.92
C LYS A 35 9.08 19.85 9.27
N THR A 36 7.88 20.28 9.66
CA THR A 36 7.63 21.07 10.88
C THR A 36 6.58 20.46 11.81
N VAL A 37 6.03 19.30 11.43
CA VAL A 37 5.05 18.56 12.24
C VAL A 37 5.65 18.17 13.58
N LYS A 38 4.91 18.41 14.67
CA LYS A 38 5.23 17.87 16.01
C LYS A 38 4.52 16.55 16.24
N LYS A 39 5.10 15.68 17.08
CA LYS A 39 4.49 14.40 17.46
C LYS A 39 3.05 14.52 17.95
N SER A 40 2.76 15.54 18.76
CA SER A 40 1.42 15.81 19.30
C SER A 40 0.37 16.16 18.23
N GLN A 41 0.80 16.43 17.00
CA GLN A 41 -0.07 16.75 15.87
C GLN A 41 -0.29 15.55 14.95
N VAL A 42 0.37 14.41 15.19
CA VAL A 42 0.29 13.22 14.34
C VAL A 42 -0.68 12.22 14.92
N ASN A 43 -1.48 11.62 14.05
CA ASN A 43 -2.26 10.44 14.38
C ASN A 43 -1.92 9.31 13.40
N VAL A 44 -1.68 8.11 13.95
CA VAL A 44 -1.42 6.90 13.19
C VAL A 44 -2.51 5.90 13.54
N SER A 45 -3.28 5.48 12.54
CA SER A 45 -4.31 4.46 12.71
C SER A 45 -3.96 3.22 11.90
N ARG A 46 -4.03 2.05 12.55
CA ARG A 46 -3.81 0.77 11.87
C ARG A 46 -5.06 0.41 11.07
N ILE A 47 -4.92 0.23 9.76
CA ILE A 47 -6.02 -0.25 8.92
C ILE A 47 -5.96 -1.77 8.89
N LEU A 48 -6.98 -2.40 9.48
CA LEU A 48 -7.16 -3.84 9.46
C LEU A 48 -7.72 -4.25 8.09
N GLY A 49 -6.91 -4.97 7.30
CA GLY A 49 -7.33 -5.48 6.00
C GLY A 49 -6.15 -6.05 5.20
N GLY A 50 -6.39 -7.11 4.45
CA GLY A 50 -5.38 -7.75 3.59
C GLY A 50 -4.37 -8.63 4.34
N GLN A 51 -4.09 -9.80 3.78
CA GLN A 51 -3.15 -10.76 4.40
C GLN A 51 -1.68 -10.44 4.09
N SER A 52 -1.42 -9.64 3.05
CA SER A 52 -0.06 -9.47 2.50
C SER A 52 0.73 -8.29 3.06
N ASN A 53 0.08 -7.32 3.72
CA ASN A 53 0.71 -6.07 4.15
C ASN A 53 0.21 -5.61 5.53
N HIS A 54 1.05 -4.89 6.28
CA HIS A 54 0.61 -4.03 7.37
C HIS A 54 0.34 -2.63 6.84
N MET A 55 -0.82 -2.06 7.18
CA MET A 55 -1.26 -0.76 6.65
C MET A 55 -1.53 0.21 7.78
N PHE A 56 -1.03 1.44 7.64
CA PHE A 56 -1.21 2.52 8.60
C PHE A 56 -1.62 3.79 7.88
N HIS A 57 -2.71 4.40 8.31
CA HIS A 57 -3.12 5.72 7.83
C HIS A 57 -2.56 6.78 8.77
N VAL A 58 -1.78 7.69 8.20
CA VAL A 58 -1.07 8.73 8.93
C VAL A 58 -1.68 10.08 8.55
N THR A 59 -2.12 10.81 9.57
CA THR A 59 -2.72 12.14 9.43
C THR A 59 -2.03 13.14 10.33
N SER A 60 -2.22 14.44 10.04
CA SER A 60 -1.78 15.50 10.92
C SER A 60 -2.81 16.62 11.06
N SER A 61 -2.86 17.24 12.24
CA SER A 61 -3.67 18.43 12.50
C SER A 61 -3.11 19.72 11.91
N ASN A 62 -1.90 19.71 11.36
CA ASN A 62 -1.27 20.89 10.75
C ASN A 62 -1.49 21.04 9.25
N SER A 63 -2.50 20.35 8.68
CA SER A 63 -2.79 20.32 7.24
C SER A 63 -1.72 19.66 6.36
N ALA A 64 -0.75 18.95 6.95
CA ALA A 64 0.16 18.12 6.16
C ALA A 64 -0.62 17.06 5.37
N THR A 65 -0.13 16.77 4.16
CA THR A 65 -0.75 15.78 3.27
C THR A 65 -0.77 14.42 3.95
N GLU A 66 -1.98 13.90 4.21
CA GLU A 66 -2.15 12.56 4.75
C GLU A 66 -1.65 11.49 3.78
N TYR A 67 -1.24 10.34 4.32
CA TYR A 67 -0.77 9.23 3.50
C TYR A 67 -1.07 7.88 4.12
N LEU A 68 -1.11 6.88 3.25
CA LEU A 68 -1.21 5.47 3.58
C LEU A 68 0.19 4.85 3.52
N LEU A 69 0.65 4.33 4.65
CA LEU A 69 1.89 3.59 4.78
C LEU A 69 1.59 2.10 4.62
N ARG A 70 2.22 1.45 3.65
CA ARG A 70 2.18 -0.01 3.47
C ARG A 70 3.54 -0.61 3.78
N ILE A 71 3.56 -1.58 4.68
CA ILE A 71 4.74 -2.36 5.01
C ILE A 71 4.51 -3.80 4.53
N HIS A 72 5.39 -4.28 3.66
CA HIS A 72 5.24 -5.58 3.03
C HIS A 72 5.52 -6.70 4.02
N ARG A 73 4.75 -7.81 3.94
CA ARG A 73 5.04 -9.05 4.70
C ARG A 73 5.79 -10.10 3.86
N GLN A 74 5.75 -9.95 2.53
CA GLN A 74 6.33 -10.89 1.57
C GLN A 74 7.82 -10.61 1.28
N GLY A 75 8.53 -11.62 0.75
CA GLY A 75 9.94 -11.56 0.38
C GLY A 75 10.25 -10.71 -0.86
N ASP A 76 11.53 -10.44 -1.08
CA ASP A 76 12.02 -9.33 -1.93
C ASP A 76 11.70 -9.47 -3.43
N SER A 77 11.58 -10.68 -3.96
CA SER A 77 11.29 -10.92 -5.39
C SER A 77 9.90 -10.41 -5.81
N HIS A 78 8.89 -10.58 -4.95
CA HIS A 78 7.53 -10.09 -5.20
C HIS A 78 7.44 -8.57 -5.03
N VAL A 79 8.21 -8.01 -4.10
CA VAL A 79 8.24 -6.57 -3.82
C VAL A 79 8.72 -5.76 -5.02
N PHE A 80 9.74 -6.23 -5.75
CA PHE A 80 10.25 -5.52 -6.92
C PHE A 80 9.20 -5.38 -8.03
N THR A 81 8.56 -6.49 -8.41
CA THR A 81 7.54 -6.47 -9.48
C THR A 81 6.31 -5.65 -9.07
N ASP A 82 5.88 -5.78 -7.81
CA ASP A 82 4.77 -4.98 -7.26
C ASP A 82 5.09 -3.48 -7.28
N THR A 83 6.31 -3.11 -6.92
CA THR A 83 6.80 -1.72 -6.93
C THR A 83 6.76 -1.11 -8.33
N VAL A 84 7.29 -1.81 -9.34
CA VAL A 84 7.28 -1.34 -10.73
C VAL A 84 5.84 -1.19 -11.25
N ASN A 85 4.98 -2.19 -11.01
CA ASN A 85 3.58 -2.13 -11.43
C ASN A 85 2.83 -0.98 -10.76
N PHE A 86 3.02 -0.81 -9.45
CA PHE A 86 2.35 0.25 -8.69
C PHE A 86 2.77 1.64 -9.18
N ALA A 87 4.07 1.87 -9.42
CA ALA A 87 4.55 3.13 -9.99
C ALA A 87 3.88 3.44 -11.33
N ILE A 88 3.77 2.45 -12.23
CA ILE A 88 3.11 2.63 -13.52
C ILE A 88 1.62 2.94 -13.37
N PHE A 89 0.93 2.25 -12.46
CA PHE A 89 -0.49 2.52 -12.21
C PHE A 89 -0.71 3.91 -11.62
N SER A 90 0.18 4.34 -10.74
CA SER A 90 0.14 5.68 -10.16
C SER A 90 0.32 6.77 -11.22
N GLU A 91 1.37 6.68 -12.04
CA GLU A 91 1.67 7.64 -13.11
C GLU A 91 0.57 7.72 -14.18
N ARG A 92 -0.17 6.64 -14.39
CA ARG A 92 -1.29 6.58 -15.34
C ARG A 92 -2.66 6.93 -14.74
N GLY A 93 -2.70 7.35 -13.47
CA GLY A 93 -3.95 7.68 -12.77
C GLY A 93 -4.91 6.49 -12.65
N LEU A 94 -4.36 5.28 -12.56
CA LEU A 94 -5.08 4.01 -12.42
C LEU A 94 -5.10 3.49 -10.98
N GLY A 95 -4.40 4.16 -10.08
CA GLY A 95 -4.37 3.86 -8.66
C GLY A 95 -4.07 5.12 -7.85
N PRO A 96 -3.87 4.97 -6.52
CA PRO A 96 -3.45 6.06 -5.66
C PRO A 96 -2.14 6.68 -6.14
N LYS A 97 -1.93 7.96 -5.83
CA LYS A 97 -0.60 8.57 -6.00
C LYS A 97 0.43 7.85 -5.15
N LEU A 98 1.62 7.68 -5.70
CA LEU A 98 2.78 7.17 -5.00
C LEU A 98 3.56 8.36 -4.45
N TYR A 99 3.74 8.41 -3.14
CA TYR A 99 4.57 9.43 -2.50
C TYR A 99 6.01 8.97 -2.28
N GLY A 100 6.23 7.68 -2.03
CA GLY A 100 7.58 7.18 -1.79
C GLY A 100 7.69 5.66 -1.73
N PHE A 101 8.89 5.16 -2.01
CA PHE A 101 9.28 3.76 -1.84
C PHE A 101 10.55 3.69 -0.99
N PHE A 102 10.61 2.67 -0.13
CA PHE A 102 11.79 2.38 0.69
C PHE A 102 11.87 0.88 0.95
N GLU A 103 12.98 0.44 1.54
CA GLU A 103 13.17 -0.97 1.85
C GLU A 103 12.07 -1.49 2.80
N GLY A 104 11.27 -2.45 2.31
CA GLY A 104 10.20 -3.08 3.08
C GLY A 104 8.85 -2.35 3.07
N GLY A 105 8.68 -1.27 2.31
CA GLY A 105 7.37 -0.61 2.22
C GLY A 105 7.25 0.54 1.22
N ARG A 106 6.09 1.19 1.23
CA ARG A 106 5.77 2.35 0.40
C ARG A 106 4.79 3.32 1.08
N MET A 107 4.80 4.56 0.61
CA MET A 107 3.84 5.61 0.97
C MET A 107 2.99 5.94 -0.26
N GLU A 108 1.69 5.96 -0.07
CA GLU A 108 0.69 6.19 -1.11
C GLU A 108 -0.38 7.17 -0.63
N GLU A 109 -1.11 7.75 -1.57
CA GLU A 109 -2.30 8.55 -1.31
C GLU A 109 -3.33 7.72 -0.55
N PHE A 110 -3.86 8.29 0.53
CA PHE A 110 -5.00 7.71 1.20
C PHE A 110 -6.27 8.02 0.40
N LEU A 111 -7.02 6.97 0.05
CA LEU A 111 -8.32 7.12 -0.62
C LEU A 111 -9.43 6.85 0.39
N PRO A 112 -10.21 7.88 0.80
CA PRO A 112 -11.37 7.71 1.67
C PRO A 112 -12.41 6.81 0.99
N SER A 113 -12.43 5.54 1.36
CA SER A 113 -13.21 4.52 0.68
C SER A 113 -13.63 3.41 1.64
N LYS A 114 -14.56 2.57 1.19
CA LYS A 114 -15.00 1.37 1.90
C LYS A 114 -14.82 0.18 0.98
N THR A 115 -14.19 -0.87 1.49
CA THR A 115 -14.04 -2.14 0.79
C THR A 115 -15.41 -2.79 0.63
N LEU A 116 -15.71 -3.28 -0.58
CA LEU A 116 -16.91 -4.07 -0.83
C LEU A 116 -16.79 -5.42 -0.13
N ASP A 117 -17.86 -5.84 0.55
CA ASP A 117 -17.99 -7.19 1.09
C ASP A 117 -18.52 -8.16 0.02
N SER A 118 -18.56 -9.45 0.39
CA SER A 118 -18.98 -10.54 -0.49
C SER A 118 -20.43 -10.45 -0.95
N ASP A 119 -21.29 -9.74 -0.22
CA ASP A 119 -22.71 -9.60 -0.58
C ASP A 119 -22.89 -8.39 -1.51
N ARG A 120 -22.25 -7.26 -1.18
CA ARG A 120 -22.30 -6.02 -1.96
C ARG A 120 -21.73 -6.18 -3.35
N ILE A 121 -20.68 -6.97 -3.53
CA ILE A 121 -20.08 -7.19 -4.85
C ILE A 121 -21.05 -7.89 -5.83
N LEU A 122 -22.05 -8.62 -5.32
CA LEU A 122 -23.06 -9.34 -6.12
C LEU A 122 -24.24 -8.45 -6.53
N GLU A 123 -24.37 -7.24 -5.97
CA GLU A 123 -25.39 -6.30 -6.40
C GLU A 123 -25.19 -5.91 -7.86
N ALA A 124 -26.20 -6.13 -8.70
CA ALA A 124 -26.05 -6.02 -10.15
C ALA A 124 -25.50 -4.65 -10.63
N GLU A 125 -25.82 -3.56 -9.93
CA GLU A 125 -25.27 -2.25 -10.23
C GLU A 125 -23.76 -2.16 -9.95
N ILE A 126 -23.33 -2.67 -8.80
CA ILE A 126 -21.93 -2.71 -8.38
C ILE A 126 -21.14 -3.64 -9.31
N SER A 127 -21.64 -4.86 -9.57
CA SER A 127 -20.97 -5.80 -10.47
C SER A 127 -20.79 -5.23 -11.87
N ARG A 128 -21.77 -4.47 -12.40
CA ARG A 128 -21.64 -3.79 -13.69
C ARG A 128 -20.54 -2.73 -13.67
N LYS A 129 -20.43 -1.93 -12.61
CA LYS A 129 -19.36 -0.92 -12.45
C LYS A 129 -17.98 -1.58 -12.37
N VAL A 130 -17.85 -2.69 -11.64
CA VAL A 130 -16.61 -3.47 -11.57
C VAL A 130 -16.26 -4.03 -12.94
N GLY A 131 -17.21 -4.65 -13.63
CA GLY A 131 -17.04 -5.18 -14.98
C GLY A 131 -16.60 -4.12 -16.00
N ALA A 132 -17.19 -2.92 -15.92
CA ALA A 132 -16.82 -1.78 -16.76
C ALA A 132 -15.41 -1.23 -16.48
N SER A 133 -14.83 -1.51 -15.30
CA SER A 133 -13.45 -1.10 -14.99
C SER A 133 -12.39 -2.01 -15.63
N PHE A 134 -12.69 -3.30 -15.82
CA PHE A 134 -11.71 -4.29 -16.31
C PHE A 134 -11.08 -3.96 -17.68
N PRO A 135 -11.81 -3.51 -18.71
CA PRO A 135 -11.21 -3.19 -20.01
C PRO A 135 -10.04 -2.19 -19.89
N ARG A 136 -10.19 -1.18 -19.02
CA ARG A 136 -9.14 -0.18 -18.78
C ARG A 136 -7.89 -0.82 -18.17
N TYR A 137 -8.04 -1.76 -17.23
CA TYR A 137 -6.92 -2.49 -16.62
C TYR A 137 -6.30 -3.52 -17.57
N HIS A 138 -7.10 -4.24 -18.36
CA HIS A 138 -6.62 -5.23 -19.31
C HIS A 138 -5.85 -4.62 -20.49
N ALA A 139 -6.12 -3.36 -20.82
CA ALA A 139 -5.42 -2.63 -21.89
C ALA A 139 -4.09 -1.98 -21.45
N ILE A 140 -3.72 -2.08 -20.17
CA ILE A 140 -2.49 -1.45 -19.66
C ILE A 140 -1.28 -2.21 -20.20
N ASP A 141 -0.46 -1.55 -20.99
CA ASP A 141 0.85 -2.08 -21.33
C ASP A 141 1.83 -1.83 -20.17
N VAL A 142 2.30 -2.91 -19.53
CA VAL A 142 3.28 -2.90 -18.43
C VAL A 142 4.52 -3.70 -18.84
N PRO A 143 5.74 -3.31 -18.45
CA PRO A 143 6.99 -3.97 -18.83
C PRO A 143 7.27 -5.22 -17.98
N VAL A 144 6.28 -6.11 -17.88
CA VAL A 144 6.39 -7.43 -17.24
C VAL A 144 6.28 -8.53 -18.29
N SER A 145 6.73 -9.73 -17.93
CA SER A 145 6.60 -10.92 -18.78
C SER A 145 5.15 -11.13 -19.22
N LYS A 146 4.96 -11.38 -20.52
CA LYS A 146 3.67 -11.68 -21.14
C LYS A 146 3.32 -13.17 -21.12
N GLU A 147 4.22 -13.99 -20.61
CA GLU A 147 4.00 -15.43 -20.47
C GLU A 147 2.90 -15.73 -19.44
N ARG A 148 2.15 -16.81 -19.69
CA ARG A 148 1.09 -17.26 -18.79
C ARG A 148 1.71 -17.95 -17.58
N ARG A 149 1.74 -17.26 -16.43
CA ARG A 149 2.41 -17.77 -15.21
C ARG A 149 1.50 -18.45 -14.19
N CYS A 150 0.18 -18.53 -14.40
CA CYS A 150 -0.73 -19.06 -13.38
C CYS A 150 -0.38 -20.48 -12.91
N PHE A 151 -0.14 -21.41 -13.83
CA PHE A 151 0.25 -22.78 -13.50
C PHE A 151 1.66 -22.88 -12.91
N GLN A 152 2.57 -22.01 -13.34
CA GLN A 152 3.91 -21.94 -12.78
C GLN A 152 3.85 -21.51 -11.30
N ILE A 153 3.15 -20.42 -11.01
CA ILE A 153 2.97 -19.90 -9.64
C ILE A 153 2.32 -20.96 -8.76
N MET A 154 1.25 -21.63 -9.22
CA MET A 154 0.61 -22.70 -8.46
C MET A 154 1.56 -23.85 -8.11
N ARG A 155 2.46 -24.23 -9.04
CA ARG A 155 3.47 -25.28 -8.80
C ARG A 155 4.57 -24.81 -7.84
N GLU A 156 5.04 -23.57 -7.98
CA GLU A 156 6.05 -22.98 -7.09
C GLU A 156 5.52 -22.88 -5.67
N SER A 157 4.31 -22.35 -5.48
CA SER A 157 3.67 -22.28 -4.17
C SER A 157 3.44 -23.66 -3.54
N LEU A 158 3.10 -24.69 -4.32
CA LEU A 158 2.93 -26.05 -3.77
C LEU A 158 4.23 -26.62 -3.19
N LYS A 159 5.39 -26.34 -3.83
CA LYS A 159 6.70 -26.80 -3.35
C LYS A 159 7.11 -26.16 -2.02
N GLU A 160 6.57 -24.99 -1.67
CA GLU A 160 6.85 -24.35 -0.37
C GLU A 160 6.17 -25.07 0.81
N TYR A 161 5.25 -26.00 0.53
CA TYR A 161 4.58 -26.84 1.54
C TYR A 161 5.18 -28.24 1.69
N GLU A 162 6.16 -28.61 0.86
CA GLU A 162 6.91 -29.87 0.93
C GLU A 162 8.16 -29.73 1.83
#